data_AF-A0AAW5Y7E0-F1
#
_entry.id   AF-A0AAW5Y7E0-F1
#
_cell.length_a   1.000
_cell.length_b   1.000
_cell.length_c   1.000
_cell.angle_alpha   90.00
_cell.angle_beta   90.00
_cell.angle_gamma   90.00
#
_symmetry.space_group_name_H-M   'P 1'
#
loop_
_entity.id
_entity.type
_entity.pdbx_description
1 polymer ?
#
loop_
_entity_poly.entity_id
_entity_poly.type
_entity_poly.pdbx_seq_one_letter_code
_entity_poly.pdbx_strand_id
1 'polypeptide(L)'
;MGKTLEELERCYNEALNEGAEYVAVQIKIDEFSSDEVIINEKYNIDSKPAYYKKTYNEDLEHRWNPRICIVGFAYGCSFSGIIRKLGLLV
;
A
#
# COMPACT_ATOMS: atom_id res chain seq x y z
N MET A 1 7.85 -2.35 12.91
CA MET A 1 8.26 -1.02 12.43
C MET A 1 7.02 -0.34 11.91
N GLY A 2 6.73 0.88 12.38
CA GLY A 2 5.54 1.62 11.98
C GLY A 2 5.60 1.95 10.50
N LYS A 3 4.50 1.76 9.78
CA LYS A 3 4.40 2.02 8.35
C LYS A 3 4.04 3.49 8.17
N THR A 4 4.98 4.30 7.68
CA THR A 4 4.77 5.74 7.48
C THR A 4 4.48 6.09 6.03
N LEU A 5 3.98 7.30 5.79
CA LEU A 5 3.80 7.85 4.45
C LEU A 5 5.12 7.89 3.65
N GLU A 6 6.23 8.26 4.31
CA GLU A 6 7.56 8.24 3.70
C GLU A 6 7.98 6.83 3.23
N GLU A 7 7.71 5.80 4.05
CA GLU A 7 8.03 4.42 3.67
C GLU A 7 7.14 3.90 2.55
N LEU A 8 5.87 4.30 2.52
CA LEU A 8 4.97 4.01 1.41
C LEU A 8 5.52 4.63 0.11
N GLU A 9 5.95 5.90 0.14
CA GLU A 9 6.56 6.55 -1.02
C GLU A 9 7.84 5.86 -1.47
N ARG A 10 8.70 5.46 -0.52
CA ARG A 10 9.91 4.68 -0.82
C ARG A 10 9.55 3.37 -1.52
N CYS A 11 8.52 2.65 -1.05
CA CYS A 11 8.03 1.43 -1.69
C CYS A 11 7.60 1.67 -3.15
N TYR A 12 6.92 2.79 -3.45
CA TYR A 12 6.54 3.14 -4.81
C TYR A 12 7.76 3.48 -5.69
N ASN A 13 8.74 4.21 -5.15
CA ASN A 13 9.97 4.57 -5.87
C ASN A 13 10.83 3.34 -6.17
N GLU A 14 10.98 2.42 -5.20
CA GLU A 14 11.67 1.14 -5.38
C GLU A 14 10.97 0.30 -6.46
N ALA A 15 9.64 0.23 -6.43
CA ALA A 15 8.86 -0.48 -7.45
C ALA A 15 9.08 0.06 -8.87
N LEU A 16 9.16 1.39 -9.04
CA LEU A 16 9.50 2.01 -10.33
C LEU A 16 10.92 1.66 -10.77
N ASN A 17 11.90 1.81 -9.87
CA ASN A 17 13.31 1.57 -10.17
C ASN A 17 13.60 0.10 -10.53
N GLU A 18 12.90 -0.83 -9.89
CA GLU A 18 13.05 -2.26 -10.11
C GLU A 18 12.17 -2.80 -11.26
N GLY A 19 11.34 -1.95 -11.88
CA GLY A 19 10.44 -2.36 -12.96
C GLY A 19 9.36 -3.34 -12.49
N ALA A 20 8.85 -3.18 -11.28
CA ALA A 20 7.79 -4.02 -10.73
C ALA A 20 6.48 -3.88 -11.52
N GLU A 21 5.77 -4.98 -11.70
CA GLU A 21 4.47 -4.96 -12.40
C GLU A 21 3.34 -4.42 -11.51
N TYR A 22 3.49 -4.51 -10.19
CA TYR A 22 2.42 -4.22 -9.23
C TYR A 22 2.93 -3.58 -7.94
N VAL A 23 2.13 -2.68 -7.38
CA VAL A 23 2.23 -2.18 -5.99
C VAL A 23 0.89 -2.36 -5.30
N ALA A 24 0.92 -2.93 -4.10
CA ALA A 24 -0.26 -3.16 -3.30
C ALA A 24 -0.20 -2.42 -1.97
N VAL A 25 -1.39 -2.04 -1.49
CA VAL A 25 -1.63 -1.60 -0.12
C VAL A 25 -2.65 -2.52 0.55
N GLN A 26 -2.44 -2.80 1.82
CA GLN A 26 -3.36 -3.49 2.71
C GLN A 26 -4.01 -2.45 3.62
N ILE A 27 -5.33 -2.39 3.60
CA ILE A 27 -6.13 -1.39 4.29
C ILE A 27 -6.96 -2.08 5.35
N LYS A 28 -6.81 -1.62 6.58
CA LYS A 28 -7.71 -1.95 7.67
C LYS A 28 -8.84 -0.93 7.71
N ILE A 29 -10.05 -1.43 7.84
CA ILE A 29 -11.26 -0.64 8.07
C ILE A 29 -11.92 -1.22 9.31
N ASP A 30 -12.07 -0.43 10.38
CA ASP A 30 -12.55 -0.95 11.68
C ASP A 30 -13.95 -1.60 11.64
N GLU A 31 -14.75 -1.28 10.61
CA GLU A 31 -16.09 -1.85 10.41
C GLU A 31 -16.07 -3.29 9.88
N PHE A 32 -14.94 -3.75 9.34
CA PHE A 32 -14.80 -5.08 8.74
C PHE A 32 -13.84 -5.97 9.52
N SER A 33 -14.09 -7.27 9.50
CA SER A 33 -13.29 -8.28 10.20
C SER A 33 -12.02 -8.68 9.44
N SER A 34 -11.84 -8.20 8.21
CA SER A 34 -10.71 -8.56 7.35
C SER A 34 -10.22 -7.34 6.60
N ASP A 35 -8.90 -7.25 6.45
CA ASP A 35 -8.26 -6.18 5.73
C ASP A 35 -8.51 -6.32 4.22
N GLU A 36 -8.65 -5.20 3.53
CA GLU A 36 -8.69 -5.14 2.07
C GLU A 36 -7.29 -5.07 1.49
N VAL A 37 -7.05 -5.72 0.34
CA VAL A 37 -5.81 -5.56 -0.43
C VAL A 37 -6.14 -4.92 -1.77
N ILE A 38 -5.61 -3.71 -1.99
CA ILE A 38 -5.73 -2.98 -3.26
C ILE A 38 -4.42 -3.14 -4.02
N ILE A 39 -4.48 -3.77 -5.20
CA ILE A 39 -3.33 -3.94 -6.10
C ILE A 39 -3.44 -2.97 -7.26
N ASN A 40 -2.40 -2.17 -7.48
CA ASN A 40 -2.29 -1.25 -8.61
C ASN A 40 -1.26 -1.79 -9.60
N GLU A 41 -1.60 -1.79 -10.89
CA GLU A 41 -0.67 -2.11 -11.98
C GLU A 41 0.34 -0.98 -12.22
N LYS A 42 1.44 -1.32 -12.91
CA LYS A 42 2.59 -0.43 -13.15
C LYS A 42 2.26 0.97 -13.67
N TYR A 43 1.22 1.08 -14.49
CA TYR A 43 0.82 2.35 -15.11
C TYR A 43 0.29 3.38 -14.13
N ASN A 44 -0.08 2.96 -12.91
CA ASN A 44 -0.57 3.85 -11.85
C ASN A 44 0.48 4.10 -10.76
N ILE A 45 1.68 3.53 -10.86
CA ILE A 45 2.71 3.64 -9.82
C ILE A 45 3.25 5.07 -9.72
N ASP A 46 3.30 5.82 -10.82
CA ASP A 46 3.80 7.20 -10.85
C ASP A 46 2.87 8.22 -10.16
N SER A 47 1.56 8.00 -10.24
CA SER A 47 0.52 8.96 -9.87
C SER A 47 -0.17 8.62 -8.55
N LYS A 48 -0.17 7.34 -8.15
CA LYS A 48 -0.74 6.89 -6.87
C LYS A 48 -0.09 7.49 -5.62
N PRO A 49 1.24 7.71 -5.54
CA PRO A 49 1.84 8.34 -4.36
C PRO A 49 1.22 9.69 -4.02
N ALA A 50 0.96 10.53 -5.03
CA ALA A 50 0.32 11.83 -4.83
C ALA A 50 -1.11 11.71 -4.25
N TYR A 51 -1.85 10.68 -4.67
CA TYR A 51 -3.16 10.37 -4.09
C TYR A 51 -3.05 9.99 -2.62
N TYR A 52 -2.11 9.11 -2.26
CA TYR A 52 -1.93 8.67 -0.87
C TYR A 52 -1.50 9.83 0.04
N LYS A 53 -0.56 10.69 -0.39
CA LYS A 53 -0.16 11.91 0.35
C LYS A 53 -1.35 12.82 0.67
N LYS A 54 -2.27 12.98 -0.28
CA LYS A 54 -3.47 13.81 -0.11
C LYS A 54 -4.49 13.16 0.84
N THR A 55 -4.58 11.84 0.84
CA THR A 55 -5.66 11.09 1.48
C THR A 55 -5.31 10.61 2.89
N TYR A 56 -4.03 10.36 3.15
CA TYR A 56 -3.52 9.80 4.41
C TYR A 56 -2.53 10.77 5.08
N ASN A 57 -2.45 10.71 6.41
CA ASN A 57 -1.47 11.42 7.22
C ASN A 57 -0.12 10.66 7.25
N GLU A 58 0.85 11.16 8.01
CA GLU A 58 2.19 10.56 8.12
C GLU A 58 2.17 9.13 8.69
N ASP A 59 1.16 8.82 9.53
CA ASP A 59 0.95 7.52 10.17
C ASP A 59 0.04 6.60 9.34
N LEU A 60 -0.22 6.97 8.07
CA LEU A 60 -1.06 6.23 7.14
C LEU A 60 -2.52 6.04 7.61
N GLU A 61 -3.04 6.97 8.41
CA GLU A 61 -4.46 7.08 8.75
C GLU A 61 -5.16 8.02 7.76
N HIS A 62 -6.36 7.65 7.32
CA HIS A 62 -7.11 8.43 6.37
C HIS A 62 -7.57 9.76 6.99
N ARG A 63 -7.19 10.89 6.38
CA ARG A 63 -7.34 12.25 6.94
C ARG A 63 -8.78 12.63 7.29
N TRP A 64 -9.76 12.07 6.59
CA TRP A 64 -11.18 12.36 6.81
C TRP A 64 -11.94 11.22 7.51
N ASN A 65 -11.31 10.07 7.70
CA ASN A 65 -11.94 8.90 8.34
C ASN A 65 -10.88 8.05 9.06
N PRO A 66 -10.54 8.38 10.32
CA PRO A 66 -9.47 7.72 11.07
C PRO A 66 -9.66 6.21 11.29
N ARG A 67 -10.84 5.65 10.97
CA ARG A 67 -11.11 4.20 11.01
C ARG A 67 -10.51 3.44 9.83
N ILE A 68 -9.95 4.15 8.84
CA ILE A 68 -9.33 3.59 7.64
C ILE A 68 -7.83 3.85 7.72
N CYS A 69 -7.03 2.79 7.78
CA CYS A 69 -5.58 2.88 7.87
C CYS A 69 -4.92 1.95 6.86
N ILE A 70 -3.84 2.39 6.21
CA ILE A 70 -2.97 1.48 5.47
C ILE A 70 -2.08 0.77 6.48
N VAL A 71 -2.33 -0.52 6.67
CA VAL A 71 -1.60 -1.39 7.59
C VAL A 71 -0.55 -2.24 6.89
N GLY A 72 -0.44 -2.15 5.56
CA GLY A 72 0.59 -2.81 4.79
C GLY A 72 0.77 -2.31 3.38
N PHE A 73 1.95 -2.54 2.82
CA PHE A 73 2.25 -2.29 1.42
C PHE A 73 3.41 -3.17 0.96
N ALA A 74 3.40 -3.51 -0.32
CA ALA A 74 4.43 -4.30 -0.96
C ALA A 74 4.38 -4.12 -2.48
N TYR A 75 5.48 -4.37 -3.17
CA TYR A 75 5.53 -4.41 -4.63
C TYR A 75 6.06 -5.76 -5.14
N GLY A 76 5.77 -6.10 -6.39
CA GLY A 76 6.29 -7.31 -7.01
C GLY A 76 5.77 -7.58 -8.42
N CYS A 77 6.19 -8.70 -8.99
CA CYS A 77 5.86 -9.09 -10.37
C CYS A 77 4.69 -10.09 -10.46
N SER A 78 4.10 -10.49 -9.33
CA SER A 78 2.94 -11.38 -9.28
C SER A 78 2.09 -11.14 -8.03
N PHE A 79 0.80 -11.46 -8.11
CA PHE A 79 -0.11 -11.35 -6.97
C PHE A 79 0.31 -12.29 -5.83
N SER A 80 0.70 -13.53 -6.12
CA SER A 80 1.18 -14.47 -5.09
C SER A 80 2.44 -13.96 -4.38
N GLY A 81 3.34 -13.31 -5.12
CA GLY A 81 4.53 -12.67 -4.55
C GLY A 81 4.16 -11.52 -3.60
N ILE A 82 3.19 -10.68 -3.99
CA ILE A 82 2.67 -9.60 -3.15
C ILE A 82 2.04 -10.14 -1.86
N ILE A 83 1.12 -11.10 -1.97
CA ILE A 83 0.43 -11.69 -0.81
C ILE A 83 1.43 -12.33 0.16
N ARG A 84 2.50 -12.97 -0.37
CA ARG A 84 3.59 -13.52 0.45
C ARG A 84 4.37 -12.42 1.18
N LYS A 85 4.74 -11.33 0.49
CA LYS A 85 5.44 -10.18 1.09
C LYS A 85 4.60 -9.48 2.16
N LEU A 86 3.27 -9.46 1.99
CA LEU A 86 2.33 -8.92 2.98
C LEU A 86 2.10 -9.88 4.16
N GLY A 87 2.61 -11.11 4.13
CA GLY A 87 2.40 -12.10 5.20
C GLY A 87 0.98 -12.65 5.26
N LEU A 88 0.25 -12.61 4.14
CA LEU A 88 -1.15 -13.04 4.04
C LEU A 88 -1.31 -14.48 3.51
N LEU A 89 -0.20 -15.10 3.08
CA LEU A 89 -0.14 -16.52 2.76
C LEU A 89 0.22 -17.31 4.02
N VAL A 90 -0.67 -18.21 4.42
CA VAL A 90 -0.47 -19.22 5.48
C VAL A 90 0.14 -20.47 4.89
#